data_AF-A0A368KV31-F1
#
_entry.id   AF-A0A368KV31-F1
#
_cell.length_a   1.000
_cell.length_b   1.000
_cell.length_c   1.000
_cell.angle_alpha   90.00
_cell.angle_beta   90.00
_cell.angle_gamma   90.00
#
_symmetry.space_group_name_H-M   'P 1'
#
loop_
_entity.id
_entity.type
_entity.pdbx_description
1 polymer ?
#
loop_
_entity_poly.entity_id
_entity_poly.type
_entity_poly.pdbx_seq_one_letter_code
_entity_poly.pdbx_strand_id
1 'polypeptide(L)'
;MTRLLLTLAILCCAARSGYGSNNYFLPGDAFFHATLTQESIEALAKQKVPRVIGYSFQDTFEGAFCGYAGYSRARVPAMNDKFVANLKWTYDHIRETDGRELRESRTADGIELCETNGLHMFLVRDDFDLSDSGLRLGLKYNENWIAETKKFVDHARLCCFVDTAQAVEACWVDGPRYPGLEVKLPAVELESGQPIDEPVEIEGNVKAIVMPAGPLKPYFQREEDRYIYVVTEKEVVTYYAEGGRWKVFDEDDFHLFDE
;
A
#
# COMPACT_ATOMS: atom_id res chain seq x y z
N MET A 1 -14.13 0.31 50.11
CA MET A 1 -14.46 0.12 48.67
C MET A 1 -14.36 1.40 47.85
N THR A 2 -14.91 2.53 48.30
CA THR A 2 -14.88 3.83 47.59
C THR A 2 -13.48 4.36 47.27
N ARG A 3 -12.48 4.14 48.14
CA ARG A 3 -11.09 4.53 47.86
C ARG A 3 -10.42 3.69 46.76
N LEU A 4 -10.80 2.42 46.60
CA LEU A 4 -10.22 1.55 45.57
C LEU A 4 -10.74 1.91 44.16
N LEU A 5 -12.04 2.24 44.07
CA LEU A 5 -12.69 2.67 42.82
C LEU A 5 -12.19 4.03 42.34
N LEU A 6 -11.91 4.97 43.25
CA LEU A 6 -11.34 6.27 42.91
C LEU A 6 -9.89 6.15 42.38
N THR A 7 -9.07 5.30 42.99
CA THR A 7 -7.70 5.04 42.52
C THR A 7 -7.69 4.34 41.16
N LEU A 8 -8.62 3.41 40.91
CA LEU A 8 -8.76 2.76 39.61
C LEU A 8 -9.19 3.76 38.52
N ALA A 9 -10.14 4.66 38.82
CA ALA A 9 -10.56 5.71 37.89
C ALA A 9 -9.43 6.70 37.58
N ILE A 10 -8.63 7.10 38.58
CA ILE A 10 -7.46 7.97 38.37
C ILE A 10 -6.36 7.25 37.57
N LEU A 11 -6.12 5.95 37.81
CA LEU A 11 -5.18 5.16 37.00
C LEU A 11 -5.67 4.96 35.56
N CYS A 12 -6.96 4.78 35.33
CA CYS A 12 -7.53 4.69 33.98
C CYS A 12 -7.49 6.04 33.24
N CYS A 13 -7.58 7.17 33.95
CA CYS A 13 -7.42 8.51 33.35
C CYS A 13 -5.95 8.95 33.21
N ALA A 14 -5.03 8.37 33.99
CA ALA A 14 -3.58 8.63 33.93
C ALA A 14 -2.82 7.66 33.02
N ALA A 15 -3.47 6.58 32.57
CA ALA A 15 -3.02 5.84 31.40
C ALA A 15 -3.08 6.82 30.22
N ARG A 16 -1.92 7.36 29.84
CA ARG A 16 -1.78 8.09 28.58
C ARG A 16 -2.43 7.22 27.52
N SER A 17 -3.48 7.75 26.88
CA SER A 17 -3.98 7.22 25.62
C SER A 17 -2.76 6.85 24.79
N GLY A 18 -2.68 5.62 24.29
CA GLY A 18 -1.63 5.28 23.35
C GLY A 18 -1.81 6.17 22.12
N TYR A 19 -1.11 7.31 22.10
CA TYR A 19 -1.08 8.22 20.96
C TYR A 19 -0.24 7.52 19.89
N GLY A 20 -0.89 6.73 19.04
CA GLY A 20 -0.28 6.20 17.82
C GLY A 20 -0.19 7.29 16.76
N SER A 21 0.16 6.93 15.53
CA SER A 21 0.00 7.76 14.34
C SER A 21 -0.44 6.86 13.20
N ASN A 22 -1.29 7.36 12.31
CA ASN A 22 -1.64 6.67 11.07
C ASN A 22 -0.69 7.16 9.97
N ASN A 23 0.29 6.33 9.62
CA ASN A 23 1.33 6.71 8.67
C ASN A 23 0.88 6.43 7.23
N TYR A 24 0.67 7.50 6.48
CA TYR A 24 0.57 7.50 5.02
C TYR A 24 1.93 7.13 4.39
N PHE A 25 2.15 7.48 3.12
CA PHE A 25 3.47 7.40 2.52
C PHE A 25 4.45 8.32 3.24
N LEU A 26 5.59 7.78 3.66
CA LEU A 26 6.70 8.55 4.20
C LEU A 26 7.87 8.51 3.21
N PRO A 27 8.62 9.62 3.05
CA PRO A 27 9.85 9.60 2.26
C PRO A 27 10.79 8.49 2.76
N GLY A 28 11.32 7.69 1.84
CA GLY A 28 12.10 6.49 2.16
C GLY A 28 11.30 5.19 2.15
N ASP A 29 9.97 5.21 2.06
CA ASP A 29 9.18 4.00 1.84
C ASP A 29 9.50 3.38 0.47
N ALA A 30 9.73 2.07 0.41
CA ALA A 30 10.03 1.31 -0.80
C ALA A 30 8.89 1.25 -1.81
N PHE A 31 7.67 1.58 -1.38
CA PHE A 31 6.50 1.64 -2.25
C PHE A 31 5.51 2.73 -1.84
N PHE A 32 4.68 3.11 -2.79
CA PHE A 32 3.44 3.86 -2.55
C PHE A 32 2.26 2.90 -2.77
N HIS A 33 1.41 2.71 -1.76
CA HIS A 33 0.27 1.79 -1.86
C HIS A 33 -1.01 2.56 -2.20
N ALA A 34 -1.80 1.97 -3.09
CA ALA A 34 -3.14 2.44 -3.42
C ALA A 34 -4.07 1.23 -3.61
N THR A 35 -5.35 1.45 -3.34
CA THR A 35 -6.41 0.48 -3.63
C THR A 35 -6.98 0.76 -5.01
N LEU A 36 -6.98 -0.25 -5.86
CA LEU A 36 -7.43 -0.18 -7.24
C LEU A 36 -8.88 -0.72 -7.34
N THR A 37 -9.83 0.18 -7.47
CA THR A 37 -11.25 -0.09 -7.75
C THR A 37 -11.61 0.27 -9.19
N GLN A 38 -12.78 -0.17 -9.68
CA GLN A 38 -13.26 0.26 -11.01
C GLN A 38 -13.29 1.80 -11.11
N GLU A 39 -13.83 2.47 -10.09
CA GLU A 39 -13.91 3.93 -10.03
C GLU A 39 -12.52 4.58 -10.13
N SER A 40 -11.54 4.06 -9.37
CA SER A 40 -10.18 4.62 -9.37
C SER A 40 -9.50 4.51 -10.73
N ILE A 41 -9.68 3.40 -11.46
CA ILE A 41 -9.11 3.20 -12.79
C ILE A 41 -9.79 4.11 -13.81
N GLU A 42 -11.11 4.20 -13.76
CA GLU A 42 -11.86 5.11 -14.64
C GLU A 42 -11.48 6.57 -14.39
N ALA A 43 -11.25 6.95 -13.13
CA ALA A 43 -10.74 8.26 -12.77
C ALA A 43 -9.34 8.48 -13.34
N LEU A 44 -8.43 7.51 -13.20
CA LEU A 44 -7.08 7.59 -13.76
C LEU A 44 -7.09 7.74 -15.30
N ALA A 45 -7.97 7.02 -15.98
CA ALA A 45 -8.12 7.12 -17.44
C ALA A 45 -8.57 8.51 -17.90
N LYS A 46 -9.32 9.24 -17.07
CA LYS A 46 -9.79 10.61 -17.37
C LYS A 46 -8.77 11.69 -17.01
N GLN A 47 -7.77 11.38 -16.17
CA GLN A 47 -6.72 12.32 -15.80
C GLN A 47 -5.71 12.54 -16.94
N LYS A 48 -5.19 13.76 -17.03
CA LYS A 48 -4.02 14.06 -17.87
C LYS A 48 -2.74 13.64 -17.15
N VAL A 49 -1.70 13.33 -17.92
CA VAL A 49 -0.34 13.14 -17.39
C VAL A 49 0.21 14.50 -16.90
N PRO A 50 0.92 14.56 -15.75
CA PRO A 50 1.19 13.46 -14.81
C PRO A 50 -0.03 13.11 -13.97
N ARG A 51 -0.28 11.81 -13.78
CA ARG A 51 -1.43 11.31 -13.02
C ARG A 51 -1.21 11.38 -11.52
N VAL A 52 -2.28 11.53 -10.76
CA VAL A 52 -2.26 11.57 -9.31
C VAL A 52 -3.08 10.40 -8.75
N ILE A 53 -2.47 9.64 -7.85
CA ILE A 53 -3.09 8.54 -7.11
C ILE A 53 -3.20 8.90 -5.62
N GLY A 54 -4.25 8.40 -4.98
CA GLY A 54 -4.42 8.48 -3.53
C GLY A 54 -3.77 7.29 -2.83
N TYR A 55 -3.19 7.54 -1.66
CA TYR A 55 -2.67 6.50 -0.79
C TYR A 55 -3.82 5.78 -0.13
N SER A 56 -3.72 4.47 0.01
CA SER A 56 -4.70 3.67 0.72
C SER A 56 -4.05 2.94 1.89
N PHE A 57 -4.76 2.86 3.01
CA PHE A 57 -4.38 1.98 4.10
C PHE A 57 -4.88 0.56 3.80
N GLN A 58 -4.25 -0.44 4.41
CA GLN A 58 -4.88 -1.74 4.54
C GLN A 58 -5.94 -1.66 5.65
N ASP A 59 -7.09 -2.30 5.45
CA ASP A 59 -8.20 -2.37 6.40
C ASP A 59 -7.69 -2.69 7.82
N THR A 60 -7.63 -1.68 8.69
CA THR A 60 -7.57 -1.77 10.17
C THR A 60 -7.33 -0.45 10.91
N PHE A 61 -7.06 0.67 10.23
CA PHE A 61 -6.77 1.95 10.92
C PHE A 61 -7.99 2.89 11.07
N GLU A 62 -9.21 2.38 10.92
CA GLU A 62 -10.42 3.17 11.18
C GLU A 62 -10.49 3.58 12.66
N GLY A 63 -10.44 4.88 12.92
CA GLY A 63 -10.87 5.47 14.20
C GLY A 63 -9.81 5.56 15.30
N ALA A 64 -8.53 5.33 15.02
CA ALA A 64 -7.49 5.68 15.98
C ALA A 64 -7.34 7.22 16.02
N PHE A 65 -7.83 7.87 17.08
CA PHE A 65 -7.65 9.32 17.36
C PHE A 65 -6.19 9.66 17.69
N CYS A 66 -5.32 9.39 16.73
CA CYS A 66 -3.88 9.28 16.89
C CYS A 66 -3.14 10.31 16.02
N GLY A 67 -3.86 11.05 15.17
CA GLY A 67 -3.24 11.94 14.19
C GLY A 67 -2.63 11.17 13.02
N TYR A 68 -2.32 11.90 11.97
CA TYR A 68 -1.82 11.38 10.71
C TYR A 68 -0.42 11.91 10.42
N ALA A 69 0.39 11.12 9.72
CA ALA A 69 1.73 11.51 9.28
C ALA A 69 1.99 11.05 7.84
N GLY A 70 2.61 11.91 7.04
CA GLY A 70 3.02 11.59 5.66
C GLY A 70 2.11 12.19 4.59
N TYR A 71 2.25 11.66 3.37
CA TYR A 71 1.65 12.20 2.15
C TYR A 71 0.52 11.29 1.65
N SER A 72 -0.68 11.85 1.52
CA SER A 72 -1.88 11.10 1.14
C SER A 72 -2.00 10.87 -0.36
N ARG A 73 -1.19 11.55 -1.19
CA ARG A 73 -1.29 11.51 -2.65
C ARG A 73 0.08 11.51 -3.30
N ALA A 74 0.20 10.82 -4.43
CA ALA A 74 1.41 10.83 -5.25
C ALA A 74 1.09 11.22 -6.70
N ARG A 75 1.92 12.11 -7.26
CA ARG A 75 1.98 12.46 -8.67
C ARG A 75 3.02 11.55 -9.33
N VAL A 76 2.62 10.86 -10.39
CA VAL A 76 3.41 9.79 -11.03
C VAL A 76 3.61 10.11 -12.52
N PRO A 77 4.68 10.86 -12.88
CA PRO A 77 4.96 11.22 -14.27
C PRO A 77 5.10 10.02 -15.22
N ALA A 78 5.66 8.91 -14.74
CA ALA A 78 5.84 7.68 -15.52
C ALA A 78 4.51 6.95 -15.87
N MET A 79 3.39 7.30 -15.22
CA MET A 79 2.10 6.65 -15.43
C MET A 79 1.36 7.26 -16.63
N ASN A 80 1.80 6.91 -17.85
CA ASN A 80 1.19 7.33 -19.11
C ASN A 80 -0.03 6.48 -19.53
N ASP A 81 -0.67 6.82 -20.65
CA ASP A 81 -1.91 6.18 -21.10
C ASP A 81 -1.79 4.66 -21.28
N LYS A 82 -0.63 4.18 -21.75
CA LYS A 82 -0.37 2.73 -21.87
C LYS A 82 -0.28 2.06 -20.52
N PHE A 83 0.39 2.68 -19.55
CA PHE A 83 0.44 2.19 -18.17
C PHE A 83 -0.97 2.02 -17.61
N VAL A 84 -1.84 3.02 -17.77
CA VAL A 84 -3.23 2.95 -17.27
C VAL A 84 -4.09 1.97 -18.05
N ALA A 85 -3.88 1.82 -19.35
CA ALA A 85 -4.54 0.76 -20.12
C ALA A 85 -4.15 -0.63 -19.60
N ASN A 86 -2.87 -0.84 -19.29
CA ASN A 86 -2.38 -2.09 -18.71
C ASN A 86 -2.92 -2.31 -17.30
N LEU A 87 -2.98 -1.28 -16.44
CA LEU A 87 -3.63 -1.38 -15.12
C LEU A 87 -5.12 -1.75 -15.25
N LYS A 88 -5.82 -1.15 -16.22
CA LYS A 88 -7.22 -1.49 -16.49
C LYS A 88 -7.35 -2.96 -16.91
N TRP A 89 -6.51 -3.41 -17.84
CA TRP A 89 -6.51 -4.80 -18.28
C TRP A 89 -6.26 -5.75 -17.11
N THR A 90 -5.25 -5.48 -16.29
CA THR A 90 -4.94 -6.28 -15.11
C THR A 90 -6.10 -6.33 -14.12
N TYR A 91 -6.73 -5.19 -13.87
CA TYR A 91 -7.92 -5.14 -13.02
C TYR A 91 -9.06 -5.97 -13.59
N ASP A 92 -9.42 -5.76 -14.85
CA ASP A 92 -10.51 -6.49 -15.50
C ASP A 92 -10.23 -8.00 -15.45
N HIS A 93 -8.99 -8.42 -15.74
CA HIS A 93 -8.55 -9.81 -15.72
C HIS A 93 -8.66 -10.45 -14.33
N ILE A 94 -8.17 -9.79 -13.27
CA ILE A 94 -8.35 -10.28 -11.89
C ILE A 94 -9.84 -10.42 -11.56
N ARG A 95 -10.68 -9.47 -12.02
CA ARG A 95 -12.12 -9.48 -11.80
C ARG A 95 -12.88 -10.58 -12.56
N GLU A 96 -12.26 -11.26 -13.53
CA GLU A 96 -12.85 -12.46 -14.16
C GLU A 96 -12.95 -13.62 -13.16
N THR A 97 -12.01 -13.70 -12.21
CA THR A 97 -11.95 -14.77 -11.20
C THR A 97 -12.31 -14.29 -9.78
N ASP A 98 -12.05 -13.02 -9.46
CA ASP A 98 -12.30 -12.41 -8.15
C ASP A 98 -13.32 -11.27 -8.25
N GLY A 99 -14.60 -11.64 -8.16
CA GLY A 99 -15.73 -10.73 -8.36
C GLY A 99 -15.72 -9.51 -7.44
N ARG A 100 -16.36 -8.42 -7.87
CA ARG A 100 -16.47 -7.19 -7.08
C ARG A 100 -17.48 -7.36 -5.96
N GLU A 101 -17.11 -6.92 -4.77
CA GLU A 101 -18.00 -6.71 -3.65
C GLU A 101 -18.40 -5.24 -3.60
N LEU A 102 -19.71 -4.96 -3.64
CA LEU A 102 -20.25 -3.61 -3.64
C LEU A 102 -21.04 -3.37 -2.35
N ARG A 103 -20.86 -2.19 -1.77
CA ARG A 103 -21.62 -1.71 -0.61
C ARG A 103 -22.34 -0.42 -0.97
N GLU A 104 -23.61 -0.34 -0.58
CA GLU A 104 -24.38 0.89 -0.65
C GLU A 104 -23.88 1.89 0.40
N SER A 105 -23.51 3.08 -0.05
CA SER A 105 -23.24 4.25 0.78
C SER A 105 -24.34 5.28 0.55
N ARG A 106 -24.90 5.82 1.63
CA ARG A 106 -25.85 6.93 1.54
C ARG A 106 -25.09 8.24 1.59
N THR A 107 -25.07 8.96 0.48
CA THR A 107 -24.48 10.29 0.36
C THR A 107 -25.58 11.35 0.36
N ALA A 108 -25.19 12.63 0.39
CA ALA A 108 -26.14 13.74 0.27
C ALA A 108 -26.88 13.72 -1.09
N ASP A 109 -26.25 13.12 -2.11
CA ASP A 109 -26.72 13.09 -3.50
C ASP A 109 -27.49 11.80 -3.85
N GLY A 110 -27.55 10.82 -2.94
CA GLY A 110 -28.33 9.60 -3.12
C GLY A 110 -27.69 8.35 -2.53
N ILE A 111 -27.93 7.21 -3.20
CA ILE A 111 -27.26 5.95 -2.90
C ILE A 111 -26.16 5.76 -3.93
N GLU A 112 -24.93 5.61 -3.45
CA GLU A 112 -23.76 5.27 -4.26
C GLU A 112 -23.34 3.84 -3.97
N LEU A 113 -22.93 3.10 -5.00
CA LEU A 113 -22.35 1.76 -4.85
C LEU A 113 -20.84 1.89 -4.83
N CYS A 114 -20.22 1.59 -3.69
CA CYS A 114 -18.77 1.63 -3.52
C CYS A 114 -18.21 0.22 -3.51
N GLU A 115 -17.13 -0.02 -4.24
CA GLU A 115 -16.41 -1.29 -4.23
C GLU A 115 -15.60 -1.43 -2.94
N THR A 116 -15.82 -2.51 -2.18
CA THR A 116 -15.20 -2.72 -0.86
C THR A 116 -14.00 -3.64 -0.88
N ASN A 117 -13.85 -4.46 -1.93
CA ASN A 117 -12.74 -5.40 -2.08
C ASN A 117 -11.76 -4.95 -3.17
N GLY A 118 -11.41 -3.67 -3.22
CA GLY A 118 -10.49 -3.14 -4.23
C GLY A 118 -9.11 -3.82 -4.19
N LEU A 119 -8.48 -3.97 -5.35
CA LEU A 119 -7.22 -4.70 -5.49
C LEU A 119 -6.06 -3.93 -4.85
N HIS A 120 -5.06 -4.62 -4.31
CA HIS A 120 -3.86 -3.97 -3.83
C HIS A 120 -2.98 -3.55 -5.00
N MET A 121 -2.50 -2.31 -4.99
CA MET A 121 -1.50 -1.82 -5.94
C MET A 121 -0.32 -1.21 -5.16
N PHE A 122 0.87 -1.75 -5.39
CA PHE A 122 2.13 -1.18 -4.90
C PHE A 122 2.88 -0.56 -6.07
N LEU A 123 3.03 0.77 -6.07
CA LEU A 123 4.00 1.42 -6.95
C LEU A 123 5.40 1.28 -6.33
N VAL A 124 6.31 0.68 -7.09
CA VAL A 124 7.71 0.46 -6.70
C VAL A 124 8.64 0.97 -7.79
N ARG A 125 9.92 1.13 -7.46
CA ARG A 125 10.98 1.39 -8.44
C ARG A 125 11.00 0.30 -9.52
N ASP A 126 11.41 0.66 -10.73
CA ASP A 126 11.53 -0.31 -11.83
C ASP A 126 12.53 -1.45 -11.53
N ASP A 127 13.59 -1.14 -10.79
CA ASP A 127 14.63 -2.06 -10.31
C ASP A 127 14.24 -2.94 -9.11
N PHE A 128 13.00 -2.87 -8.62
CA PHE A 128 12.52 -3.70 -7.51
C PHE A 128 12.53 -5.20 -7.89
N ASP A 129 13.54 -5.95 -7.43
CA ASP A 129 13.84 -7.30 -7.91
C ASP A 129 13.04 -8.39 -7.19
N LEU A 130 12.00 -8.92 -7.87
CA LEU A 130 11.19 -10.02 -7.35
C LEU A 130 11.92 -11.36 -7.28
N SER A 131 13.07 -11.50 -7.95
CA SER A 131 13.90 -12.71 -7.86
C SER A 131 14.70 -12.76 -6.55
N ASP A 132 14.90 -11.62 -5.89
CA ASP A 132 15.58 -11.55 -4.60
C ASP A 132 14.72 -12.19 -3.49
N SER A 133 15.25 -13.24 -2.87
CA SER A 133 14.56 -13.94 -1.78
C SER A 133 14.44 -13.13 -0.49
N GLY A 134 15.27 -12.10 -0.29
CA GLY A 134 15.18 -11.21 0.86
C GLY A 134 14.09 -10.14 0.70
N LEU A 135 13.72 -9.80 -0.54
CA LEU A 135 12.75 -8.77 -0.84
C LEU A 135 11.32 -9.30 -0.68
N ARG A 136 10.53 -8.73 0.22
CA ARG A 136 9.19 -9.21 0.58
C ARG A 136 8.16 -8.11 0.33
N LEU A 137 7.03 -8.49 -0.27
CA LEU A 137 5.92 -7.58 -0.54
C LEU A 137 5.26 -7.12 0.77
N GLY A 138 4.78 -5.88 0.79
CA GLY A 138 4.14 -5.28 1.97
C GLY A 138 5.12 -4.75 3.03
N LEU A 139 6.43 -4.77 2.79
CA LEU A 139 7.41 -4.13 3.67
C LEU A 139 7.85 -2.76 3.13
N LYS A 140 7.83 -1.75 4.01
CA LYS A 140 8.21 -0.38 3.65
C LYS A 140 9.72 -0.17 3.54
N TYR A 141 10.55 -0.99 4.20
CA TYR A 141 12.02 -0.88 4.22
C TYR A 141 12.57 0.52 4.55
N ASN A 142 11.79 1.35 5.27
CA ASN A 142 12.15 2.72 5.56
C ASN A 142 12.82 2.83 6.93
N GLU A 143 14.15 2.89 6.99
CA GLU A 143 14.89 3.05 8.25
C GLU A 143 14.69 4.42 8.92
N ASN A 144 14.27 5.43 8.15
CA ASN A 144 14.08 6.80 8.64
C ASN A 144 12.65 7.08 9.11
N TRP A 145 11.77 6.07 9.15
CA TRP A 145 10.34 6.24 9.41
C TRP A 145 10.05 7.02 10.70
N ILE A 146 10.80 6.80 11.79
CA ILE A 146 10.61 7.52 13.06
C ILE A 146 10.88 9.02 12.87
N ALA A 147 11.97 9.37 12.19
CA ALA A 147 12.35 10.76 11.97
C ALA A 147 11.35 11.47 11.06
N GLU A 148 10.86 10.78 10.03
CA GLU A 148 9.84 11.30 9.12
C GLU A 148 8.48 11.48 9.83
N THR A 149 8.02 10.49 10.59
CA THR A 149 6.77 10.58 11.37
C THR A 149 6.81 11.71 12.39
N LYS A 150 7.96 11.92 13.06
CA LYS A 150 8.13 12.96 14.09
C LYS A 150 8.01 14.39 13.57
N LYS A 151 8.02 14.61 12.25
CA LYS A 151 7.74 15.91 11.65
C LYS A 151 6.26 16.30 11.75
N PHE A 152 5.38 15.31 11.88
CA PHE A 152 3.93 15.50 11.92
C PHE A 152 3.36 15.37 13.33
N VAL A 153 3.93 14.46 14.13
CA VAL A 153 3.38 14.06 15.44
C VAL A 153 4.50 13.74 16.42
N ASP A 154 4.29 14.00 17.71
CA ASP A 154 5.33 13.78 18.75
C ASP A 154 5.59 12.29 19.08
N HIS A 155 4.74 11.41 18.57
CA HIS A 155 4.77 9.97 18.82
C HIS A 155 4.77 9.21 17.50
N ALA A 156 5.60 8.17 17.41
CA ALA A 156 5.70 7.35 16.21
C ALA A 156 5.23 5.93 16.52
N ARG A 157 4.31 5.42 15.71
CA ARG A 157 3.93 4.02 15.70
C ARG A 157 4.38 3.40 14.39
N LEU A 158 4.93 2.18 14.47
CA LEU A 158 5.21 1.39 13.28
C LEU A 158 3.88 0.95 12.66
N CYS A 159 3.64 1.35 11.40
CA CYS A 159 2.48 0.95 10.61
C CYS A 159 2.94 -0.02 9.52
N CYS A 160 2.71 -1.31 9.74
CA CYS A 160 3.05 -2.38 8.79
C CYS A 160 1.79 -2.84 8.03
N PHE A 161 1.96 -3.16 6.74
CA PHE A 161 0.96 -3.91 5.96
C PHE A 161 0.97 -5.41 6.27
N VAL A 162 2.03 -5.88 6.94
CA VAL A 162 2.13 -7.26 7.44
C VAL A 162 2.62 -7.18 8.87
N ASP A 163 1.70 -7.29 9.82
CA ASP A 163 2.00 -7.18 11.25
C ASP A 163 2.36 -8.55 11.85
N THR A 164 3.57 -9.02 11.53
CA THR A 164 4.14 -10.24 12.12
C THR A 164 5.55 -9.95 12.62
N ALA A 165 6.01 -10.69 13.63
CA ALA A 165 7.38 -10.55 14.14
C ALA A 165 8.43 -10.71 13.02
N GLN A 166 8.22 -11.67 12.11
CA GLN A 166 9.07 -11.90 10.95
C GLN A 166 9.10 -10.70 9.99
N ALA A 167 7.95 -10.07 9.74
CA ALA A 167 7.87 -8.89 8.88
C ALA A 167 8.57 -7.68 9.49
N VAL A 168 8.44 -7.48 10.81
CA VAL A 168 9.15 -6.41 11.54
C VAL A 168 10.66 -6.64 11.49
N GLU A 169 11.11 -7.86 11.78
CA GLU A 169 12.52 -8.24 11.71
C GLU A 169 13.09 -8.04 10.30
N ALA A 170 12.44 -8.58 9.27
CA ALA A 170 12.88 -8.45 7.89
C ALA A 170 12.93 -6.97 7.44
N CYS A 171 11.95 -6.15 7.85
CA CYS A 171 11.94 -4.73 7.51
C CYS A 171 13.16 -3.99 8.09
N TRP A 172 13.61 -4.34 9.31
CA TRP A 172 14.78 -3.74 9.95
C TRP A 172 16.11 -4.31 9.45
N VAL A 173 16.20 -5.62 9.25
CA VAL A 173 17.44 -6.28 8.81
C VAL A 173 17.75 -5.91 7.36
N ASP A 174 16.74 -5.92 6.50
CA ASP A 174 16.91 -5.68 5.07
C ASP A 174 16.61 -4.22 4.64
N GLY A 175 16.13 -3.37 5.54
CA GLY A 175 15.85 -1.95 5.27
C GLY A 175 17.01 -1.22 4.58
N PRO A 176 18.26 -1.33 5.07
CA PRO A 176 19.41 -0.72 4.41
C PRO A 176 19.74 -1.25 3.01
N ARG A 177 19.21 -2.42 2.61
CA ARG A 177 19.48 -3.05 1.32
C ARG A 177 18.54 -2.56 0.22
N TYR A 178 17.30 -2.20 0.56
CA TYR A 178 16.29 -1.84 -0.43
C TYR A 178 15.99 -0.33 -0.36
N PRO A 179 16.39 0.44 -1.39
CA PRO A 179 16.14 1.88 -1.38
C PRO A 179 14.64 2.19 -1.48
N GLY A 180 14.25 3.28 -0.82
CA GLY A 180 12.93 3.87 -0.96
C GLY A 180 12.65 4.39 -2.37
N LEU A 181 11.37 4.68 -2.66
CA LEU A 181 11.00 5.47 -3.82
C LEU A 181 11.68 6.83 -3.78
N GLU A 182 12.27 7.21 -4.92
CA GLU A 182 12.82 8.55 -5.10
C GLU A 182 11.66 9.53 -5.27
N VAL A 183 11.65 10.56 -4.44
CA VAL A 183 10.53 11.48 -4.36
C VAL A 183 10.97 12.92 -4.18
N LYS A 184 10.27 13.81 -4.88
CA LYS A 184 10.35 15.25 -4.67
C LYS A 184 9.16 15.71 -3.81
N LEU A 185 9.49 16.25 -2.64
CA LEU A 185 8.50 16.73 -1.69
C LEU A 185 7.90 18.07 -2.13
N PRO A 186 6.60 18.29 -1.96
CA PRO A 186 5.97 19.57 -2.19
C PRO A 186 6.46 20.60 -1.16
N ALA A 187 6.58 21.86 -1.58
CA ALA A 187 6.94 22.97 -0.70
C ALA A 187 5.70 23.46 0.07
N VAL A 188 5.26 22.69 1.05
CA VAL A 188 4.11 22.99 1.90
C VAL A 188 4.53 23.03 3.37
N GLU A 189 3.84 23.87 4.15
CA GLU A 189 4.02 23.87 5.60
C GLU A 189 3.35 22.62 6.21
N LEU A 190 4.02 22.04 7.19
CA LEU A 190 3.54 20.86 7.91
C LEU A 190 2.57 21.30 9.00
N GLU A 191 1.35 20.81 8.94
CA GLU A 191 0.39 20.93 10.04
C GLU A 191 0.44 19.66 10.91
N SER A 192 0.62 19.85 12.21
CA SER A 192 0.75 18.74 13.15
C SER A 192 -0.53 17.88 13.17
N GLY A 193 -0.35 16.55 13.08
CA GLY A 193 -1.43 15.57 13.09
C GLY A 193 -2.27 15.49 11.82
N GLN A 194 -1.94 16.25 10.77
CA GLN A 194 -2.62 16.20 9.48
C GLN A 194 -1.70 15.59 8.41
N PRO A 195 -2.24 14.80 7.46
CA PRO A 195 -1.47 14.41 6.29
C PRO A 195 -1.31 15.58 5.33
N ILE A 196 -0.31 15.50 4.46
CA ILE A 196 -0.18 16.42 3.32
C ILE A 196 -0.97 15.86 2.13
N ASP A 197 -1.93 16.66 1.65
CA ASP A 197 -2.74 16.35 0.47
C ASP A 197 -2.14 16.88 -0.86
N GLU A 198 -1.20 17.82 -0.79
CA GLU A 198 -0.44 18.21 -1.98
C GLU A 198 0.44 17.01 -2.39
N PRO A 199 0.33 16.51 -3.62
CA PRO A 199 0.95 15.25 -3.98
C PRO A 199 2.48 15.33 -3.98
N VAL A 200 3.10 14.32 -3.38
CA VAL A 200 4.52 14.04 -3.57
C VAL A 200 4.76 13.59 -5.00
N GLU A 201 5.84 14.05 -5.65
CA GLU A 201 6.18 13.61 -6.99
C GLU A 201 7.14 12.42 -6.93
N ILE A 202 6.71 11.26 -7.46
CA ILE A 202 7.57 10.09 -7.59
C ILE A 202 8.47 10.30 -8.80
N GLU A 203 9.78 10.26 -8.58
CA GLU A 203 10.80 10.44 -9.60
C GLU A 203 11.23 9.10 -10.20
N GLY A 204 11.74 9.15 -11.43
CA GLY A 204 12.24 7.97 -12.14
C GLY A 204 11.15 7.07 -12.73
N ASN A 205 11.58 5.89 -13.18
CA ASN A 205 10.68 4.86 -13.71
C ASN A 205 10.10 4.04 -12.55
N VAL A 206 8.85 3.62 -12.72
CA VAL A 206 8.16 2.78 -11.74
C VAL A 206 7.46 1.61 -12.43
N LYS A 207 7.15 0.60 -11.64
CA LYS A 207 6.20 -0.46 -12.01
C LYS A 207 5.16 -0.61 -10.89
N ALA A 208 3.97 -1.08 -11.25
CA ALA A 208 2.93 -1.39 -10.30
C ALA A 208 2.88 -2.90 -10.09
N ILE A 209 2.89 -3.33 -8.83
CA ILE A 209 2.62 -4.73 -8.46
C ILE A 209 1.18 -4.77 -7.98
N VAL A 210 0.32 -5.44 -8.74
CA VAL A 210 -1.13 -5.56 -8.50
C VAL A 210 -1.45 -6.98 -8.04
N MET A 211 -2.35 -7.12 -7.07
CA MET A 211 -2.81 -8.42 -6.58
C MET A 211 -4.24 -8.35 -6.01
N PRO A 212 -4.95 -9.49 -5.93
CA PRO A 212 -6.26 -9.58 -5.28
C PRO A 212 -6.32 -8.92 -3.90
N ALA A 213 -7.51 -8.46 -3.53
CA ALA A 213 -7.78 -7.88 -2.22
C ALA A 213 -7.61 -8.90 -1.09
N GLY A 214 -7.48 -8.42 0.14
CA GLY A 214 -7.49 -9.23 1.35
C GLY A 214 -6.17 -9.19 2.13
N PRO A 215 -5.84 -10.22 2.91
CA PRO A 215 -4.64 -10.20 3.74
C PRO A 215 -3.38 -10.23 2.87
N LEU A 216 -2.41 -9.38 3.20
CA LEU A 216 -1.10 -9.34 2.52
C LEU A 216 -0.10 -10.38 3.02
N LYS A 217 -0.37 -10.99 4.18
CA LYS A 217 0.50 -12.00 4.79
C LYS A 217 0.84 -13.16 3.83
N PRO A 218 -0.11 -13.76 3.08
CA PRO A 218 0.20 -14.79 2.10
C PRO A 218 1.19 -14.36 1.01
N TYR A 219 1.10 -13.11 0.53
CA TYR A 219 2.00 -12.57 -0.49
C TYR A 219 3.39 -12.27 0.10
N PHE A 220 3.45 -11.81 1.35
CA PHE A 220 4.71 -11.67 2.09
C PHE A 220 5.40 -13.02 2.28
N GLN A 221 4.65 -14.05 2.68
CA GLN A 221 5.16 -15.40 2.88
C GLN A 221 5.43 -16.14 1.56
N ARG A 222 4.86 -15.65 0.44
CA ARG A 222 4.86 -16.30 -0.87
C ARG A 222 4.31 -17.71 -0.74
N GLU A 223 3.14 -17.82 -0.10
CA GLU A 223 2.36 -19.05 -0.09
C GLU A 223 2.11 -19.52 -1.52
N GLU A 224 2.06 -20.84 -1.72
CA GLU A 224 1.79 -21.44 -3.04
C GLU A 224 0.47 -20.90 -3.64
N ASP A 225 0.37 -20.94 -4.97
CA ASP A 225 -0.81 -20.51 -5.74
C ASP A 225 -1.22 -19.03 -5.55
N ARG A 226 -0.31 -18.18 -5.07
CA ARG A 226 -0.51 -16.72 -5.08
C ARG A 226 -0.02 -16.13 -6.38
N TYR A 227 -0.83 -15.24 -6.95
CA TYR A 227 -0.51 -14.54 -8.19
C TYR A 227 -0.34 -13.05 -7.94
N ILE A 228 0.65 -12.46 -8.60
CA ILE A 228 0.83 -11.01 -8.67
C ILE A 228 1.05 -10.61 -10.12
N TYR A 229 0.68 -9.37 -10.44
CA TYR A 229 0.78 -8.83 -11.79
C TYR A 229 1.70 -7.61 -11.76
N VAL A 230 2.80 -7.69 -12.48
CA VAL A 230 3.75 -6.58 -12.62
C VAL A 230 3.38 -5.79 -13.86
N VAL A 231 2.90 -4.57 -13.66
CA VAL A 231 2.37 -3.70 -14.68
C VAL A 231 3.33 -2.55 -14.94
N THR A 232 3.67 -2.35 -16.22
CA THR A 232 4.46 -1.23 -16.71
C THR A 232 3.75 -0.57 -17.90
N GLU A 233 4.34 0.48 -18.48
CA GLU A 233 3.87 1.02 -19.77
C GLU A 233 4.05 0.06 -20.95
N LYS A 234 4.95 -0.94 -20.83
CA LYS A 234 5.36 -1.82 -21.93
C LYS A 234 4.53 -3.09 -21.95
N GLU A 235 4.31 -3.67 -20.77
CA GLU A 235 3.76 -5.01 -20.61
C GLU A 235 3.13 -5.21 -19.23
N VAL A 236 2.39 -6.31 -19.13
CA VAL A 236 1.95 -6.92 -17.88
C VAL A 236 2.57 -8.30 -17.80
N VAL A 237 3.32 -8.57 -16.73
CA VAL A 237 3.91 -9.88 -16.47
C VAL A 237 3.25 -10.48 -15.25
N THR A 238 2.68 -11.67 -15.42
CA THR A 238 2.10 -12.44 -14.32
C THR A 238 3.21 -13.23 -13.62
N TYR A 239 3.20 -13.22 -12.30
CA TYR A 239 4.05 -14.06 -11.47
C TYR A 239 3.19 -14.92 -10.57
N TYR A 240 3.66 -16.12 -10.28
CA TYR A 240 3.06 -17.00 -9.28
C TYR A 240 4.10 -17.39 -8.22
N ALA A 241 3.63 -17.64 -7.01
CA ALA A 241 4.47 -18.08 -5.91
C ALA A 241 4.63 -19.60 -5.95
N GLU A 242 5.89 -20.05 -6.03
CA GLU A 242 6.24 -21.48 -5.97
C GLU A 242 7.58 -21.67 -5.26
N GLY A 243 7.63 -22.59 -4.29
CA GLY A 243 8.83 -22.88 -3.53
C GLY A 243 9.35 -21.67 -2.75
N GLY A 244 8.43 -20.80 -2.30
CA GLY A 244 8.75 -19.55 -1.59
C GLY A 244 9.43 -18.48 -2.45
N ARG A 245 9.26 -18.51 -3.78
CA ARG A 245 9.80 -17.55 -4.75
C ARG A 245 8.73 -17.10 -5.73
N TRP A 246 8.89 -15.91 -6.29
CA TRP A 246 8.10 -15.45 -7.42
C TRP A 246 8.71 -16.00 -8.71
N LYS A 247 7.93 -16.75 -9.48
CA LYS A 247 8.28 -17.22 -10.81
C LYS A 247 7.40 -16.53 -11.84
N VAL A 248 7.95 -16.24 -13.01
CA VAL A 248 7.15 -15.74 -14.14
C VAL A 248 6.21 -16.86 -14.54
N PHE A 249 4.93 -16.53 -14.68
CA PHE A 249 3.94 -17.44 -15.22
C PHE A 249 4.09 -17.47 -16.74
N ASP A 250 4.42 -18.63 -17.29
CA ASP A 250 4.40 -18.89 -18.73
C ASP A 250 3.21 -19.80 -19.03
N GLU A 251 2.33 -19.41 -19.96
CA GLU A 251 1.15 -20.21 -20.32
C GLU A 251 1.55 -21.61 -20.85
N ASP A 252 2.76 -21.75 -21.38
CA ASP A 252 3.30 -23.01 -21.88
C ASP A 252 3.60 -24.03 -20.74
N ASP A 253 3.72 -23.60 -19.48
CA ASP A 253 4.00 -24.49 -18.33
C ASP A 253 2.81 -25.37 -17.94
N PHE A 254 1.59 -25.07 -18.43
CA PHE A 254 0.39 -25.89 -18.17
C PHE A 254 0.41 -27.25 -18.87
N HIS A 255 1.22 -27.43 -19.91
CA HIS A 255 1.27 -28.67 -20.68
C HIS A 255 2.09 -29.80 -20.04
N LEU A 256 2.69 -29.58 -18.87
CA LEU A 256 3.51 -30.59 -18.17
C LEU A 256 2.75 -31.41 -17.11
N PHE A 257 1.47 -31.12 -16.86
CA PHE A 257 0.65 -31.82 -15.86
C PHE A 257 -0.51 -32.62 -16.46
N ASP A 258 -0.61 -32.70 -17.79
CA ASP A 258 -1.61 -33.48 -18.54
C ASP A 258 -1.06 -34.79 -19.14
N GLU A 259 0.09 -35.31 -18.66
CA GLU A 259 0.61 -36.65 -19.00
C GLU A 259 0.49 -37.68 -17.86
#